data_AF-S3ZRH9-F1
#
_entry.id   AF-S3ZRH9-F1
#
_cell.length_a   1.000
_cell.length_b   1.000
_cell.length_c   1.000
_cell.angle_alpha   90.00
_cell.angle_beta   90.00
_cell.angle_gamma   90.00
#
_symmetry.space_group_name_H-M   'P 1'
#
loop_
_entity.id
_entity.type
_entity.pdbx_description
1 polymer ?
#
loop_
_entity_poly.entity_id
_entity_poly.type
_entity_poly.pdbx_seq_one_letter_code
_entity_poly.pdbx_strand_id
1 'polypeptide(L)'
;MSGNPVKNVIGKWTAALRPAALMLFLLVETVLADTGSLSAAVALAATAAAGSALALCSLLAARCAPAVPRTRVRTAIRDREQRTAFLPQRDPDARGRTRPRAPGRPLLTAA
;
A
#
# COMPACT_ATOMS: atom_id res chain seq x y z
N MET A 1 -19.16 -8.08 10.74
CA MET A 1 -18.83 -8.42 9.34
C MET A 1 -17.31 -8.59 9.18
N SER A 2 -16.78 -9.73 9.62
CA SER A 2 -15.33 -10.02 9.60
C SER A 2 -14.94 -10.60 8.23
N GLY A 3 -14.27 -9.82 7.40
CA GLY A 3 -13.72 -10.32 6.15
C GLY A 3 -12.50 -11.19 6.45
N ASN A 4 -12.64 -12.52 6.39
CA ASN A 4 -11.54 -13.45 6.63
C ASN A 4 -10.27 -13.02 5.86
N PRO A 5 -9.12 -12.88 6.53
CA PRO A 5 -7.86 -12.49 5.89
C PRO A 5 -7.41 -13.52 4.85
N VAL A 6 -7.80 -14.79 5.02
CA VAL A 6 -7.44 -15.92 4.17
C VAL A 6 -7.89 -15.73 2.71
N LYS A 7 -9.12 -15.23 2.49
CA LYS A 7 -9.68 -15.06 1.14
C LYS A 7 -9.00 -13.93 0.34
N ASN A 8 -8.51 -12.90 1.01
CA ASN A 8 -7.75 -11.82 0.36
C ASN A 8 -6.33 -12.25 -0.03
N VAL A 9 -5.71 -13.13 0.75
CA VAL A 9 -4.41 -13.70 0.39
C VAL A 9 -4.58 -14.58 -0.84
N ILE A 10 -5.51 -15.54 -0.81
CA ILE A 10 -5.79 -16.48 -1.92
C ILE A 10 -6.11 -15.75 -3.24
N GLY A 11 -6.89 -14.67 -3.20
CA GLY A 11 -7.19 -13.87 -4.40
C GLY A 11 -5.99 -13.13 -5.01
N LYS A 12 -4.97 -12.79 -4.21
CA LYS A 12 -3.73 -12.18 -4.72
C LYS A 12 -2.81 -13.21 -5.38
N TRP A 13 -2.83 -14.46 -4.91
CA TRP A 13 -2.08 -15.57 -5.53
C TRP A 13 -2.64 -15.91 -6.91
N THR A 14 -3.96 -16.01 -7.05
CA THR A 14 -4.60 -16.31 -8.35
C THR A 14 -4.39 -15.19 -9.37
N ALA A 15 -4.33 -13.93 -8.93
CA ALA A 15 -3.97 -12.80 -9.80
C ALA A 15 -2.52 -12.86 -10.32
N ALA A 16 -1.58 -13.39 -9.51
CA ALA A 16 -0.18 -13.55 -9.88
C ALA A 16 0.09 -14.80 -10.75
N LEU A 17 -0.81 -15.79 -10.76
CA LEU A 17 -0.68 -16.98 -11.60
C LEU A 17 -0.74 -16.67 -13.11
N ARG A 18 -1.58 -15.70 -13.51
CA ARG A 18 -1.71 -15.28 -14.92
C ARG A 18 -0.42 -14.72 -15.52
N PRO A 19 0.23 -13.69 -14.94
CA PRO A 19 1.49 -13.19 -15.47
C PRO A 19 2.63 -14.21 -15.37
N ALA A 20 2.64 -15.07 -14.33
CA ALA A 20 3.63 -16.13 -14.21
C ALA A 20 3.49 -17.18 -15.32
N ALA A 21 2.26 -17.58 -15.66
CA ALA A 21 1.99 -18.51 -16.76
C ALA A 21 2.38 -17.92 -18.12
N LEU A 22 2.12 -16.62 -18.34
CA LEU A 22 2.57 -15.92 -19.55
C LEU A 22 4.10 -15.87 -19.64
N MET A 23 4.80 -15.52 -18.55
CA MET A 23 6.26 -15.54 -18.52
C MET A 23 6.83 -16.93 -18.82
N LEU A 24 6.25 -17.99 -18.26
CA LEU A 24 6.68 -19.36 -18.54
C LEU A 24 6.44 -19.73 -20.01
N PHE A 25 5.30 -19.34 -20.58
CA PHE A 25 4.99 -19.58 -21.99
C PHE A 25 5.97 -18.86 -22.92
N LEU A 26 6.25 -17.58 -22.68
CA LEU A 26 7.25 -16.82 -23.45
C LEU A 26 8.65 -17.43 -23.32
N LEU A 27 9.03 -17.90 -22.12
CA LEU A 27 10.32 -18.55 -21.91
C LEU A 27 10.45 -19.87 -22.68
N VAL A 28 9.36 -20.65 -22.76
CA VAL A 28 9.33 -21.88 -23.57
C VAL A 28 9.44 -21.56 -25.06
N GLU A 29 8.72 -20.54 -25.55
CA GLU A 29 8.82 -20.11 -26.95
C GLU A 29 10.22 -19.61 -27.30
N THR A 30 10.87 -18.82 -26.43
CA THR A 30 12.23 -18.34 -26.70
C THR A 30 13.23 -19.49 -26.72
N VAL A 31 13.15 -20.45 -25.79
CA VAL A 31 14.02 -21.64 -25.80
C VAL A 31 13.82 -22.48 -27.07
N LEU A 32 12.57 -22.62 -27.54
CA LEU A 32 12.26 -23.36 -28.77
C LEU A 32 12.73 -22.61 -30.03
N ALA A 33 12.66 -21.28 -30.04
CA ALA A 33 13.07 -20.45 -31.17
C ALA A 33 14.61 -20.33 -31.30
N ASP A 34 15.34 -20.52 -30.21
CA ASP A 34 16.77 -20.17 -30.12
C ASP A 34 17.71 -21.38 -30.08
N THR A 35 17.26 -22.54 -30.57
CA THR A 35 18.01 -23.81 -30.61
C THR A 35 19.35 -23.77 -31.38
N GLY A 36 19.77 -22.61 -31.89
CA GLY A 36 20.98 -22.44 -32.70
C GLY A 36 22.02 -21.45 -32.17
N SER A 37 21.78 -20.66 -31.11
CA SER A 37 22.71 -19.60 -30.71
C SER A 37 23.09 -19.60 -29.22
N LEU A 38 24.33 -20.01 -28.93
CA LEU A 38 24.90 -20.04 -27.57
C LEU A 38 24.89 -18.66 -26.89
N SER A 39 25.08 -17.59 -27.68
CA SER A 39 25.06 -16.21 -27.18
C SER A 39 23.67 -15.82 -26.65
N ALA A 40 22.62 -16.18 -27.37
CA ALA A 40 21.27 -15.86 -26.92
C ALA A 40 20.80 -16.81 -25.81
N ALA A 41 21.28 -18.06 -25.78
CA ALA A 41 21.10 -18.93 -24.61
C ALA A 41 21.70 -18.31 -23.33
N VAL A 42 22.88 -17.70 -23.41
CA VAL A 42 23.50 -16.99 -22.26
C VAL A 42 22.73 -15.72 -21.90
N ALA A 43 22.31 -14.91 -22.88
CA ALA A 43 21.52 -13.71 -22.63
C ALA A 43 20.15 -14.05 -21.99
N LEU A 44 19.52 -15.13 -22.45
CA LEU A 44 18.28 -15.65 -21.90
C LEU A 44 18.48 -16.18 -20.48
N ALA A 45 19.54 -16.96 -20.24
CA ALA A 45 19.88 -17.45 -18.90
C ALA A 45 20.15 -16.30 -17.92
N ALA A 46 20.86 -15.26 -18.34
CA ALA A 46 21.10 -14.06 -17.53
C ALA A 46 19.79 -13.32 -17.20
N THR A 47 18.90 -13.19 -18.19
CA THR A 47 17.59 -12.55 -18.00
C THR A 47 16.68 -13.37 -17.08
N ALA A 48 16.68 -14.69 -17.22
CA ALA A 48 15.94 -15.61 -16.36
C ALA A 48 16.47 -15.57 -14.92
N ALA A 49 17.80 -15.53 -14.75
CA ALA A 49 18.44 -15.39 -13.44
C ALA A 49 18.06 -14.06 -12.78
N ALA A 50 18.19 -12.93 -13.50
CA ALA A 50 17.79 -11.61 -13.01
C ALA A 50 16.28 -11.55 -12.68
N GLY A 51 15.43 -12.11 -13.54
CA GLY A 51 13.99 -12.21 -13.33
C GLY A 51 13.63 -13.02 -12.09
N SER A 52 14.28 -14.16 -11.88
CA SER A 52 14.07 -15.01 -10.70
C SER A 52 14.51 -14.32 -9.41
N ALA A 53 15.65 -13.62 -9.42
CA ALA A 53 16.13 -12.84 -8.28
C ALA A 53 15.16 -11.71 -7.92
N LEU A 54 14.65 -10.98 -8.91
CA LEU A 54 13.63 -9.94 -8.70
C LEU A 54 12.31 -10.52 -8.18
N ALA A 55 11.88 -11.67 -8.69
CA ALA A 55 10.68 -12.36 -8.22
C ALA A 55 10.81 -12.83 -6.76
N LEU A 56 11.97 -13.39 -6.39
CA LEU A 56 12.28 -13.77 -5.01
C LEU A 56 12.32 -12.55 -4.10
N CYS A 57 12.98 -11.47 -4.52
CA CYS A 57 13.06 -10.23 -3.75
C CYS A 57 11.66 -9.60 -3.55
N SER A 58 10.85 -9.55 -4.60
CA SER A 58 9.44 -9.14 -4.56
C SER A 58 8.62 -10.01 -3.60
N LEU A 59 8.77 -11.33 -3.68
CA LEU A 59 8.06 -12.26 -2.80
C LEU A 59 8.47 -12.07 -1.35
N LEU A 60 9.76 -11.98 -1.06
CA LEU A 60 10.28 -11.71 0.28
C LEU A 60 9.76 -10.38 0.81
N ALA A 61 9.82 -9.31 0.02
CA ALA A 61 9.27 -8.00 0.39
C ALA A 61 7.76 -8.08 0.68
N ALA A 62 7.00 -8.81 -0.12
CA ALA A 62 5.56 -9.01 0.07
C ALA A 62 5.24 -9.86 1.32
N ARG A 63 6.10 -10.80 1.70
CA ARG A 63 5.99 -11.63 2.91
C ARG A 63 6.36 -10.86 4.16
N CYS A 64 7.38 -10.00 4.08
CA CYS A 64 7.81 -9.13 5.16
C CYS A 64 6.84 -7.96 5.41
N ALA A 65 6.02 -7.59 4.42
CA ALA A 65 4.99 -6.57 4.58
C ALA A 65 3.93 -7.02 5.61
N PRO A 66 3.77 -6.30 6.74
CA PRO A 66 2.80 -6.68 7.76
C PRO A 66 1.38 -6.67 7.20
N ALA A 67 0.62 -7.75 7.45
CA ALA A 67 -0.79 -7.82 7.10
C ALA A 67 -1.60 -6.89 8.00
N VAL A 68 -1.75 -5.62 7.63
CA VAL A 68 -2.51 -4.64 8.40
C VAL A 68 -4.03 -4.85 8.18
N PRO A 69 -4.82 -5.05 9.26
CA PRO A 69 -6.27 -5.15 9.14
C PRO A 69 -6.85 -3.89 8.52
N ARG A 70 -7.82 -4.04 7.60
CA ARG A 70 -8.51 -2.90 6.96
C ARG A 70 -9.14 -1.93 7.97
N THR A 71 -9.55 -2.45 9.13
CA THR A 71 -10.04 -1.63 10.25
C THR A 71 -8.95 -0.74 10.82
N ARG A 72 -7.72 -1.23 11.00
CA ARG A 72 -6.57 -0.44 11.49
C ARG A 72 -6.18 0.67 10.51
N VAL A 73 -6.29 0.41 9.21
CA VAL A 73 -6.08 1.45 8.17
C VAL A 73 -7.18 2.51 8.29
N ARG A 74 -8.44 2.10 8.39
CA ARG A 74 -9.57 3.02 8.54
C ARG A 74 -9.51 3.84 9.83
N THR A 75 -9.11 3.22 10.94
CA THR A 75 -8.93 3.94 12.21
C THR A 75 -7.75 4.89 12.13
N ALA A 76 -6.63 4.49 11.52
CA ALA A 76 -5.48 5.37 11.33
C ALA A 76 -5.80 6.57 10.41
N ILE A 77 -6.59 6.35 9.36
CA ILE A 77 -7.09 7.43 8.49
C ILE A 77 -8.01 8.34 9.29
N ARG A 78 -8.99 7.78 10.02
CA ARG A 78 -9.94 8.56 10.81
C ARG A 78 -9.28 9.33 11.97
N ASP A 79 -8.25 8.75 12.57
CA ASP A 79 -7.42 9.37 13.61
C ASP A 79 -6.51 10.47 13.03
N ARG A 80 -5.97 10.27 11.83
CA ARG A 80 -5.28 11.33 11.07
C ARG A 80 -6.23 12.46 10.70
N GLU A 81 -7.41 12.14 10.17
CA GLU A 81 -8.46 13.10 9.87
C GLU A 81 -8.86 13.88 11.11
N GLN A 82 -9.08 13.24 12.27
CA GLN A 82 -9.38 13.95 13.52
C GLN A 82 -8.24 14.87 13.96
N ARG A 83 -6.99 14.45 13.80
CA ARG A 83 -5.81 15.28 14.10
C ARG A 83 -5.62 16.47 13.16
N THR A 84 -6.16 16.40 11.94
CA THR A 84 -6.05 17.48 10.93
C THR A 84 -7.38 18.17 10.62
N ALA A 85 -8.50 17.72 11.20
CA ALA A 85 -9.84 18.24 10.99
C ALA A 85 -9.98 19.63 11.63
N PHE A 86 -9.21 19.88 12.68
CA PHE A 86 -9.01 21.21 13.19
C PHE A 86 -7.86 21.85 12.40
N LEU A 87 -8.16 22.88 11.60
CA LEU A 87 -7.17 23.94 11.42
C LEU A 87 -6.76 24.33 12.86
N PRO A 88 -5.45 24.51 13.18
CA PRO A 88 -5.07 25.00 14.50
C PRO A 88 -5.96 26.18 14.81
N GLN A 89 -6.85 26.00 15.80
CA GLN A 89 -7.93 26.93 16.06
C GLN A 89 -7.23 28.22 16.45
N ARG A 90 -7.22 29.22 15.56
CA ARG A 90 -6.66 30.53 15.89
C ARG A 90 -7.38 30.95 17.15
N ASP A 91 -6.60 31.19 18.19
CA ASP A 91 -7.11 31.60 19.49
C ASP A 91 -8.19 32.67 19.24
N PRO A 92 -9.47 32.37 19.58
CA PRO A 92 -10.57 33.29 19.32
C PRO A 92 -10.41 34.59 20.11
N ASP A 93 -9.57 34.58 21.14
CA ASP A 93 -9.14 35.71 21.94
C ASP A 93 -7.80 36.30 21.48
N ALA A 94 -7.15 35.73 20.46
CA ALA A 94 -5.94 36.31 19.89
C ALA A 94 -6.24 37.73 19.43
N ARG A 95 -5.30 38.63 19.71
CA ARG A 95 -5.39 40.07 19.47
C ARG A 95 -5.40 40.38 17.97
N GLY A 96 -6.47 40.01 17.28
CA GLY A 96 -6.57 40.00 15.83
C GLY A 96 -7.54 41.02 15.24
N ARG A 97 -8.41 41.63 16.06
CA ARG A 97 -9.35 42.69 15.63
C ARG A 97 -9.63 43.68 16.75
N THR A 98 -9.71 44.96 16.40
CA THR A 98 -10.05 46.09 17.30
C THR A 98 -11.54 46.14 17.68
N ARG A 99 -12.37 45.20 17.18
CA ARG A 99 -13.80 45.18 17.51
C ARG A 99 -14.02 44.57 18.91
N PRO A 100 -14.92 45.16 19.72
CA PRO A 100 -15.28 44.62 21.03
C PRO A 100 -15.76 43.17 20.90
N ARG A 101 -15.26 42.29 21.79
CA ARG A 101 -15.73 40.91 21.91
C ARG A 101 -17.20 40.96 22.33
N ALA A 102 -18.10 40.24 21.65
CA ALA A 102 -19.47 40.12 22.12
C ALA A 102 -19.43 39.52 23.54
N PRO A 103 -20.19 40.08 24.51
CA PRO A 103 -20.17 39.59 25.88
C PRO A 103 -20.56 38.10 25.91
N GLY A 104 -19.59 37.27 26.33
CA GLY A 104 -19.78 35.83 26.49
C GLY A 104 -20.69 35.57 27.68
N ARG A 105 -21.70 34.73 27.47
CA ARG A 105 -22.66 34.33 28.51
C ARG A 105 -21.90 33.58 29.61
N PRO A 106 -22.04 33.94 30.91
CA PRO A 106 -21.35 33.25 31.98
C PRO A 106 -21.79 31.79 32.01
N LEU A 107 -20.81 30.88 32.01
CA LEU A 107 -21.06 29.46 32.19
C LEU A 107 -21.47 29.22 33.65
N LEU A 108 -22.62 28.57 33.84
CA LEU A 108 -23.07 28.10 35.15
C LEU A 108 -22.12 27.01 35.63
N THR A 109 -21.34 27.32 36.66
CA THR A 109 -20.62 26.32 37.45
C THR A 109 -21.62 25.68 38.41
N ALA A 110 -21.82 24.36 38.29
CA ALA A 110 -22.55 23.58 39.28
C ALA A 110 -21.71 23.47 40.56
N ALA A 111 -22.36 23.74 41.70
CA ALA A 111 -21.80 23.61 43.04
C ALA A 111 -21.84 22.15 43.53
#